data_AF-A0A497FEB4-F1
#
_entry.id   AF-A0A497FEB4-F1
#
_cell.length_a   1.000
_cell.length_b   1.000
_cell.length_c   1.000
_cell.angle_alpha   90.00
_cell.angle_beta   90.00
_cell.angle_gamma   90.00
#
_symmetry.space_group_name_H-M   'P 1'
#
loop_
_entity.id
_entity.type
_entity.pdbx_description
1 polymer ?
#
loop_
_entity_poly.entity_id
_entity_poly.type
_entity_poly.pdbx_seq_one_letter_code
_entity_poly.pdbx_strand_id
1 'polypeptide(L)'
;MANLKPINIKNIAWVLAIAITALVTFSLCHIMYSAELMEVKEDYWRLVTELNHTKALLSSYRDRYIIMEKMYRELEKSYNVTKQQLKEIETELKEYNSTVCSVVKELNLRQKVQSDFIELITVAVLAPEAKDKLVSIFLEMERDVKSTGDEDLVKLWEFAKKELMEKDYRGWMECLFKLVSMNQYKIEKLLKSLPPRIERSRE
;
A
#
# COMPACT_ATOMS: atom_id res chain seq x y z
N MET A 1 -88.85 79.38 43.41
CA MET A 1 -87.86 78.42 43.93
C MET A 1 -88.19 77.03 43.38
N ALA A 2 -87.20 76.42 42.72
CA ALA A 2 -87.06 75.01 42.30
C ALA A 2 -88.31 74.23 41.84
N ASN A 3 -88.51 74.14 40.51
CA ASN A 3 -89.40 73.14 39.89
C ASN A 3 -88.53 72.00 39.33
N LEU A 4 -88.04 71.12 40.22
CA LEU A 4 -87.32 69.91 39.83
C LEU A 4 -88.36 68.81 39.53
N LYS A 5 -88.51 68.45 38.25
CA LYS A 5 -89.25 67.24 37.85
C LYS A 5 -88.67 66.03 38.62
N PRO A 6 -89.50 65.14 39.16
CA PRO A 6 -88.99 63.94 39.82
C PRO A 6 -88.20 63.14 38.80
N ILE A 7 -86.89 63.11 38.99
CA ILE A 7 -86.00 62.28 38.20
C ILE A 7 -86.46 60.84 38.43
N ASN A 8 -86.83 60.13 37.37
CA ASN A 8 -87.23 58.74 37.46
C ASN A 8 -85.98 57.89 37.70
N ILE A 9 -85.58 57.82 38.98
CA ILE A 9 -84.38 57.13 39.48
C ILE A 9 -84.32 55.68 38.98
N LYS A 10 -85.49 55.04 38.77
CA LYS A 10 -85.56 53.68 38.20
C LYS A 10 -85.05 53.62 36.76
N ASN A 11 -85.40 54.58 35.90
CA ASN A 11 -84.94 54.60 34.50
C ASN A 11 -83.43 54.86 34.41
N ILE A 12 -82.89 55.73 35.28
CA ILE A 12 -81.45 55.99 35.35
C ILE A 12 -80.70 54.75 35.84
N ALA A 13 -81.24 54.05 36.85
CA ALA A 13 -80.66 52.81 37.35
C ALA A 13 -80.63 51.71 36.28
N TRP A 14 -81.69 51.58 35.46
CA TRP A 14 -81.73 50.63 34.34
C TRP A 14 -80.69 50.93 33.26
N VAL A 15 -80.55 52.20 32.86
CA VAL A 15 -79.55 52.60 31.85
C VAL A 15 -78.13 52.38 32.37
N LEU A 16 -77.86 52.72 33.63
CA LEU A 16 -76.57 52.46 34.27
C LEU A 16 -76.28 50.95 34.36
N ALA A 17 -77.27 50.12 34.70
CA ALA A 17 -77.10 48.67 34.76
C ALA A 17 -76.75 48.06 33.38
N ILE A 18 -77.40 48.51 32.31
CA ILE A 18 -77.09 48.08 30.94
C ILE A 18 -75.68 48.52 30.53
N ALA A 19 -75.31 49.77 30.81
CA ALA A 19 -73.98 50.30 30.49
C ALA A 19 -72.87 49.53 31.23
N ILE A 20 -73.07 49.23 32.53
CA ILE A 20 -72.13 48.43 33.32
C ILE A 20 -72.02 47.01 32.75
N THR A 21 -73.15 46.38 32.42
CA THR A 21 -73.17 45.02 31.86
C THR A 21 -72.43 44.96 30.53
N ALA A 22 -72.70 45.92 29.62
CA ALA A 22 -72.02 46.01 28.33
C ALA A 22 -70.50 46.19 28.50
N LEU A 23 -70.08 47.05 29.44
CA LEU A 23 -68.67 47.32 29.70
C LEU A 23 -67.96 46.09 30.28
N VAL A 24 -68.60 45.37 31.21
CA VAL A 24 -68.09 44.10 31.75
C VAL A 24 -67.98 43.04 30.64
N THR A 25 -69.00 42.87 29.80
CA THR A 25 -68.94 41.89 28.69
C THR A 25 -67.85 42.23 27.67
N PHE A 26 -67.66 43.51 27.34
CA PHE A 26 -66.60 43.95 26.44
C PHE A 26 -65.22 43.70 27.03
N SER A 27 -65.01 44.02 28.32
CA SER A 27 -63.76 43.73 29.02
C SER A 27 -63.46 42.24 29.06
N LEU A 28 -64.46 41.38 29.32
CA LEU A 28 -64.28 39.92 29.31
C LEU A 28 -63.93 39.40 27.91
N CYS A 29 -64.63 39.83 26.86
CA CYS A 29 -64.29 39.46 25.48
C CYS A 29 -62.87 39.92 25.10
N HIS A 30 -62.47 41.12 25.49
CA HIS A 30 -61.11 41.62 25.22
C HIS A 30 -60.05 40.80 25.97
N ILE A 31 -60.31 40.41 27.23
CA ILE A 31 -59.41 39.55 28.01
C ILE A 31 -59.26 38.19 27.33
N MET A 32 -60.37 37.54 26.95
CA MET A 32 -60.35 36.25 26.26
C MET A 32 -59.58 36.33 24.94
N TYR A 33 -59.87 37.33 24.10
CA TYR A 33 -59.15 37.55 22.84
C TYR A 33 -57.65 37.80 23.07
N SER A 34 -57.30 38.58 24.09
CA SER A 34 -55.89 38.83 24.41
C SER A 34 -55.16 37.59 24.93
N ALA A 35 -55.86 36.68 25.61
CA ALA A 35 -55.31 35.42 26.09
C ALA A 35 -55.03 34.46 24.91
N GLU A 36 -55.99 34.31 23.99
CA GLU A 36 -55.82 33.50 22.77
C GLU A 36 -54.68 34.05 21.88
N LEU A 37 -54.59 35.37 21.73
CA LEU A 37 -53.51 36.00 20.95
C LEU A 37 -52.13 35.78 21.61
N MET A 38 -52.07 35.77 22.94
CA MET A 38 -50.84 35.50 23.68
C MET A 38 -50.38 34.05 23.51
N GLU A 39 -51.30 33.09 23.56
CA GLU A 39 -51.01 31.66 23.35
C GLU A 39 -50.47 31.41 21.93
N VAL A 40 -51.14 31.94 20.90
CA VAL A 40 -50.67 31.85 19.50
C VAL A 40 -49.30 32.50 19.33
N LYS A 41 -49.05 33.63 19.99
CA LYS A 41 -47.76 34.31 19.95
C LYS A 41 -46.66 33.48 20.62
N GLU A 42 -46.95 32.85 21.75
CA GLU A 42 -46.00 31.99 22.46
C GLU A 42 -45.64 30.75 21.62
N ASP A 43 -46.65 30.08 21.05
CA ASP A 43 -46.46 28.95 20.14
C ASP A 43 -45.66 29.35 18.90
N TYR A 44 -45.94 30.52 18.32
CA TYR A 44 -45.17 31.06 17.19
C TYR A 44 -43.68 31.24 17.56
N TRP A 45 -43.39 31.88 18.69
CA TRP A 45 -41.99 32.08 19.12
C TRP A 45 -41.28 30.77 19.48
N ARG A 46 -42.01 29.80 20.05
CA ARG A 46 -41.48 28.45 20.29
C ARG A 46 -41.08 27.79 18.97
N LEU A 47 -41.99 27.76 18.00
CA LEU A 47 -41.74 27.17 16.69
C LEU A 47 -40.57 27.84 15.95
N VAL A 48 -40.48 29.17 16.00
CA VAL A 48 -39.36 29.93 15.41
C VAL A 48 -38.04 29.55 16.08
N THR A 49 -38.02 29.39 17.40
CA THR A 49 -36.82 28.97 18.14
C THR A 49 -36.40 27.55 17.76
N GLU A 50 -37.34 26.61 17.68
CA GLU A 50 -37.10 25.23 17.27
C GLU A 50 -36.60 25.14 15.81
N LEU A 51 -37.19 25.93 14.91
CA LEU A 51 -36.77 26.01 13.51
C LEU A 51 -35.33 26.54 13.40
N ASN A 52 -35.00 27.60 14.14
CA ASN A 52 -33.65 28.17 14.16
C ASN A 52 -32.63 27.19 14.75
N HIS A 53 -32.99 26.46 15.81
CA HIS A 53 -32.14 25.42 16.39
C HIS A 53 -31.88 24.27 15.39
N THR A 54 -32.94 23.78 14.74
CA THR A 54 -32.84 22.72 13.74
C THR A 54 -31.99 23.16 12.54
N LYS A 55 -32.15 24.40 12.09
CA LYS A 55 -31.34 24.99 11.02
C LYS A 55 -29.86 25.08 11.41
N ALA A 56 -29.56 25.45 12.66
CA ALA A 56 -28.18 25.49 13.17
C ALA A 56 -27.56 24.08 13.23
N LEU A 57 -28.31 23.08 13.71
CA LEU A 57 -27.87 21.68 13.71
C LEU A 57 -27.59 21.17 12.29
N LEU A 58 -28.50 21.44 11.34
CA LEU A 58 -28.33 21.04 9.95
C LEU A 58 -27.08 21.66 9.32
N SER A 59 -26.82 22.95 9.60
CA SER A 59 -25.58 23.62 9.18
C SER A 59 -24.35 22.94 9.75
N SER A 60 -24.36 22.61 11.05
CA SER A 60 -23.24 21.92 11.71
C SER A 60 -22.97 20.54 11.12
N TYR A 61 -24.02 19.76 10.82
CA TYR A 61 -23.86 18.46 10.15
C TYR A 61 -23.32 18.59 8.74
N ARG A 62 -23.75 19.61 7.99
CA ARG A 62 -23.22 19.91 6.66
C ARG A 62 -21.73 20.22 6.70
N ASP A 63 -21.28 21.03 7.65
CA ASP A 63 -19.86 21.37 7.81
C ASP A 63 -19.03 20.13 8.14
N ARG A 64 -19.53 19.28 9.05
CA ARG A 64 -18.87 17.99 9.38
C ARG A 64 -18.80 17.05 8.17
N TYR A 65 -19.86 17.00 7.37
CA TYR A 65 -19.88 16.20 6.14
C TYR A 65 -18.81 16.67 5.14
N ILE A 66 -18.69 17.99 4.92
CA ILE A 66 -17.67 18.56 4.03
C ILE A 66 -16.25 18.19 4.49
N ILE A 67 -15.98 18.25 5.80
CA ILE A 67 -14.68 17.85 6.37
C ILE A 67 -14.44 16.35 6.13
N MET A 68 -15.44 15.51 6.41
CA MET A 68 -15.33 14.06 6.21
C MET A 68 -15.09 13.71 4.74
N GLU A 69 -15.78 14.36 3.82
CA GLU A 69 -15.61 14.15 2.38
C GLU A 69 -14.21 14.58 1.91
N LYS A 70 -13.65 15.64 2.49
CA LYS A 70 -12.26 16.05 2.22
C LYS A 70 -11.26 15.02 2.75
N MET A 71 -11.44 14.54 3.99
CA MET A 71 -10.60 13.51 4.58
C MET A 71 -10.65 12.20 3.78
N TYR A 72 -11.84 11.81 3.31
CA TYR A 72 -12.00 10.63 2.47
C TYR A 72 -11.23 10.75 1.15
N ARG A 73 -11.32 11.91 0.49
CA ARG A 73 -10.57 12.17 -0.76
C ARG A 73 -9.06 12.15 -0.54
N GLU A 74 -8.57 12.71 0.57
CA GLU A 74 -7.15 12.65 0.93
C GLU A 74 -6.69 11.21 1.20
N LEU A 75 -7.51 10.43 1.92
CA LEU A 75 -7.25 9.02 2.20
C LEU A 75 -7.24 8.18 0.90
N GLU A 76 -8.21 8.40 0.01
CA GLU A 76 -8.27 7.72 -1.30
C GLU A 76 -7.02 8.03 -2.14
N LYS A 77 -6.58 9.30 -2.15
CA LYS A 77 -5.35 9.70 -2.83
C LYS A 77 -4.13 9.00 -2.23
N SER A 78 -4.00 8.98 -0.91
CA SER A 78 -2.91 8.30 -0.22
C SER A 78 -2.91 6.80 -0.50
N TYR A 79 -4.08 6.15 -0.43
CA TYR A 79 -4.24 4.73 -0.72
C TYR A 79 -3.79 4.39 -2.15
N ASN A 80 -4.19 5.19 -3.13
CA ASN A 80 -3.80 4.96 -4.53
C ASN A 80 -2.29 5.11 -4.74
N VAL A 81 -1.65 6.09 -4.09
CA VAL A 81 -0.18 6.25 -4.13
C VAL A 81 0.51 5.04 -3.50
N THR A 82 0.10 4.63 -2.30
CA THR A 82 0.70 3.46 -1.61
C THR A 82 0.49 2.17 -2.40
N LYS A 83 -0.69 1.99 -3.01
CA LYS A 83 -0.98 0.84 -3.87
C LYS A 83 -0.09 0.79 -5.09
N GLN A 84 0.23 1.94 -5.68
CA GLN A 84 1.14 2.03 -6.82
C GLN A 84 2.59 1.71 -6.40
N GLN A 85 3.06 2.29 -5.30
CA GLN A 85 4.38 1.99 -4.73
C GLN A 85 4.54 0.51 -4.40
N LEU A 86 3.49 -0.13 -3.85
CA LEU A 86 3.52 -1.56 -3.56
C LEU A 86 3.74 -2.41 -4.81
N LYS A 87 3.05 -2.08 -5.92
CA LYS A 87 3.22 -2.80 -7.20
C LYS A 87 4.62 -2.65 -7.78
N GLU A 88 5.21 -1.46 -7.65
CA GLU A 88 6.58 -1.19 -8.11
C GLU A 88 7.57 -2.05 -7.31
N ILE A 89 7.46 -2.06 -5.98
CA ILE A 89 8.28 -2.91 -5.10
C ILE A 89 8.09 -4.40 -5.40
N GLU A 90 6.86 -4.86 -5.65
CA GLU A 90 6.59 -6.26 -6.01
C GLU A 90 7.27 -6.64 -7.32
N THR A 91 7.30 -5.73 -8.29
CA THR A 91 7.94 -5.94 -9.59
C THR A 91 9.46 -5.98 -9.44
N GLU A 92 10.04 -5.01 -8.75
CA GLU A 92 11.48 -4.98 -8.44
C GLU A 92 11.94 -6.23 -7.68
N LEU A 93 11.16 -6.66 -6.68
CA LEU A 93 11.46 -7.86 -5.91
C LEU A 93 11.43 -9.13 -6.78
N LYS A 94 10.47 -9.21 -7.71
CA LYS A 94 10.37 -10.33 -8.65
C LYS A 94 11.58 -10.37 -9.59
N GLU A 95 11.98 -9.23 -10.12
CA GLU A 95 13.16 -9.09 -10.98
C GLU A 95 14.45 -9.43 -10.21
N TYR A 96 14.61 -8.89 -9.01
CA TYR A 96 15.72 -9.20 -8.10
C TYR A 96 15.81 -10.71 -7.84
N ASN A 97 14.69 -11.33 -7.46
CA ASN A 97 14.65 -12.76 -7.16
C ASN A 97 14.97 -13.62 -8.39
N SER A 98 14.47 -13.23 -9.57
CA SER A 98 14.79 -13.94 -10.83
C SER A 98 16.28 -13.87 -11.16
N THR A 99 16.90 -12.70 -10.98
CA THR A 99 18.33 -12.46 -11.20
C THR A 99 19.17 -13.27 -10.23
N VAL A 100 18.88 -13.20 -8.93
CA VAL A 100 19.58 -13.96 -7.89
C VAL A 100 19.45 -15.47 -8.13
N CYS A 101 18.24 -15.97 -8.44
CA CYS A 101 18.05 -17.39 -8.75
C CYS A 101 18.87 -17.84 -9.95
N SER A 102 18.95 -17.01 -11.01
CA SER A 102 19.76 -17.31 -12.18
C SER A 102 21.26 -17.37 -11.85
N VAL A 103 21.77 -16.35 -11.15
CA VAL A 103 23.19 -16.26 -10.77
C VAL A 103 23.58 -17.41 -9.82
N VAL A 104 22.73 -17.74 -8.84
CA VAL A 104 22.98 -18.85 -7.91
C VAL A 104 22.98 -20.21 -8.61
N LYS A 105 22.06 -20.43 -9.57
CA LYS A 105 22.07 -21.65 -10.38
C LYS A 105 23.37 -21.81 -11.17
N GLU A 106 23.83 -20.73 -11.81
CA GLU A 106 25.09 -20.74 -12.55
C GLU A 106 26.30 -20.95 -11.60
N LEU A 107 26.32 -20.27 -10.46
CA LEU A 107 27.36 -20.43 -9.44
C LEU A 107 27.45 -21.88 -8.94
N ASN A 108 26.32 -22.52 -8.64
CA ASN A 108 26.29 -23.92 -8.20
C ASN A 108 26.89 -24.86 -9.24
N LEU A 109 26.52 -24.69 -10.51
CA LEU A 109 27.07 -25.49 -11.61
C LEU A 109 28.57 -25.25 -11.76
N ARG A 110 29.02 -23.99 -11.75
CA ARG A 110 30.43 -23.64 -11.90
C ARG A 110 31.27 -24.10 -10.71
N GLN A 111 30.75 -24.05 -9.50
CA GLN A 111 31.42 -24.58 -8.30
C GLN A 111 31.59 -26.10 -8.37
N LYS A 112 30.59 -26.82 -8.88
CA LYS A 112 30.71 -28.26 -9.16
C LYS A 112 31.85 -28.52 -10.15
N VAL A 113 31.81 -27.88 -11.32
CA VAL A 113 32.86 -27.99 -12.36
C VAL A 113 34.24 -27.62 -11.80
N GLN A 114 34.32 -26.60 -10.94
CA GLN A 114 35.57 -26.21 -10.29
C GLN A 114 36.11 -27.30 -9.36
N SER A 115 35.24 -27.90 -8.55
CA SER A 115 35.60 -29.02 -7.66
C SER A 115 36.12 -30.20 -8.47
N ASP A 116 35.42 -30.54 -9.55
CA ASP A 116 35.78 -31.66 -10.42
C ASP A 116 37.12 -31.40 -11.13
N PHE A 117 37.41 -30.16 -11.55
CA PHE A 117 38.73 -29.81 -12.12
C PHE A 117 39.85 -29.98 -11.10
N ILE A 118 39.63 -29.56 -9.85
CA ILE A 118 40.61 -29.69 -8.77
C ILE A 118 40.85 -31.16 -8.45
N GLU A 119 39.80 -31.97 -8.40
CA GLU A 119 39.91 -33.42 -8.21
C GLU A 119 40.74 -34.06 -9.32
N LEU A 120 40.43 -33.74 -10.58
CA LEU A 120 41.15 -34.25 -11.74
C LEU A 120 42.64 -33.90 -11.68
N ILE A 121 43.00 -32.64 -11.39
CA ILE A 121 44.40 -32.22 -11.22
C ILE A 121 45.06 -32.96 -10.06
N THR A 122 44.35 -33.15 -8.95
CA THR A 122 44.87 -33.84 -7.76
C THR A 122 45.20 -35.30 -8.08
N VAL A 123 44.29 -36.02 -8.74
CA VAL A 123 44.53 -37.41 -9.17
C VAL A 123 45.67 -37.46 -10.19
N ALA A 124 45.73 -36.51 -11.12
CA ALA A 124 46.76 -36.42 -12.15
C ALA A 124 48.17 -36.23 -11.54
N VAL A 125 48.27 -35.45 -10.45
CA VAL A 125 49.55 -35.22 -9.77
C VAL A 125 49.93 -36.40 -8.87
N LEU A 126 48.98 -36.98 -8.13
CA LEU A 126 49.26 -37.99 -7.12
C LEU A 126 49.35 -39.43 -7.66
N ALA A 127 48.66 -39.73 -8.76
CA ALA A 127 48.62 -41.05 -9.38
C ALA A 127 48.63 -40.95 -10.91
N PRO A 128 49.69 -40.40 -11.53
CA PRO A 128 49.78 -40.19 -12.98
C PRO A 128 49.69 -41.50 -13.79
N GLU A 129 50.02 -42.63 -13.18
CA GLU A 129 49.86 -43.98 -13.74
C GLU A 129 48.40 -44.43 -13.85
N ALA A 130 47.46 -43.82 -13.12
CA ALA A 130 46.04 -44.15 -13.14
C ALA A 130 45.30 -43.54 -14.35
N LYS A 131 45.86 -43.71 -15.55
CA LYS A 131 45.37 -43.07 -16.79
C LYS A 131 43.91 -43.36 -17.11
N ASP A 132 43.47 -44.60 -16.93
CA ASP A 132 42.07 -44.98 -17.21
C ASP A 132 41.09 -44.26 -16.29
N LYS A 133 41.48 -44.06 -15.02
CA LYS A 133 40.69 -43.32 -14.03
C LYS A 133 40.63 -41.83 -14.38
N LEU A 134 41.75 -41.24 -14.81
CA LEU A 134 41.81 -39.84 -15.27
C LEU A 134 40.93 -39.60 -16.49
N VAL A 135 40.95 -40.52 -17.46
CA VAL A 135 40.09 -40.46 -18.66
C VAL A 135 38.61 -40.58 -18.29
N SER A 136 38.25 -41.47 -17.35
CA SER A 136 36.86 -41.59 -16.87
C SER A 136 36.36 -40.29 -16.25
N ILE A 137 37.11 -39.74 -15.28
CA ILE A 137 36.76 -38.48 -14.62
C ILE A 137 36.64 -37.36 -15.65
N PHE A 138 37.63 -37.26 -16.56
CA PHE A 138 37.61 -36.25 -17.61
C PHE A 138 36.36 -36.37 -18.47
N LEU A 139 36.00 -37.55 -18.96
CA LEU A 139 34.82 -37.71 -19.82
C LEU A 139 33.49 -37.48 -19.10
N GLU A 140 33.39 -37.83 -17.82
CA GLU A 140 32.18 -37.63 -17.01
C GLU A 140 31.83 -36.14 -16.85
N MET A 141 32.84 -35.28 -16.77
CA MET A 141 32.68 -33.83 -16.63
C MET A 141 32.20 -33.13 -17.92
N GLU A 142 32.27 -33.78 -19.08
CA GLU A 142 31.99 -33.14 -20.38
C GLU A 142 30.59 -32.52 -20.43
N ARG A 143 29.61 -33.19 -19.84
CA ARG A 143 28.23 -32.68 -19.76
C ARG A 143 28.15 -31.41 -18.94
N ASP A 144 28.82 -31.37 -17.80
CA ASP A 144 28.74 -30.24 -16.86
C ASP A 144 29.47 -29.02 -17.40
N VAL A 145 30.64 -29.23 -18.03
CA VAL A 145 31.38 -28.18 -18.73
C VAL A 145 30.53 -27.57 -19.86
N LYS A 146 29.89 -28.40 -20.69
CA LYS A 146 28.99 -27.91 -21.76
C LYS A 146 27.77 -27.19 -21.20
N SER A 147 27.25 -27.65 -20.06
CA SER A 147 26.08 -27.04 -19.41
C SER A 147 26.37 -25.65 -18.83
N THR A 148 27.64 -25.27 -18.66
CA THR A 148 27.99 -23.89 -18.26
C THR A 148 27.65 -22.86 -19.33
N GLY A 149 27.48 -23.27 -20.59
CA GLY A 149 27.24 -22.35 -21.71
C GLY A 149 28.43 -21.44 -22.05
N ASP A 150 29.60 -21.67 -21.47
CA ASP A 150 30.79 -20.84 -21.67
C ASP A 150 31.60 -21.35 -22.86
N GLU A 151 31.45 -20.71 -24.02
CA GLU A 151 32.08 -21.14 -25.27
C GLU A 151 33.61 -21.25 -25.17
N ASP A 152 34.25 -20.33 -24.44
CA ASP A 152 35.70 -20.31 -24.30
C ASP A 152 36.17 -21.47 -23.42
N LEU A 153 35.41 -21.76 -22.34
CA LEU A 153 35.67 -22.92 -21.49
C LEU A 153 35.49 -24.23 -22.28
N VAL A 154 34.44 -24.33 -23.10
CA VAL A 154 34.19 -25.51 -23.94
C VAL A 154 35.28 -25.69 -25.00
N LYS A 155 35.72 -24.62 -25.67
CA LYS A 155 36.82 -24.70 -26.64
C LYS A 155 38.12 -25.19 -26.00
N LEU A 156 38.47 -24.66 -24.82
CA LEU A 156 39.65 -25.09 -24.10
C LEU A 156 39.52 -26.53 -23.59
N TRP A 157 38.31 -26.95 -23.22
CA TRP A 157 38.01 -28.32 -22.84
C TRP A 157 38.21 -29.32 -23.98
N GLU A 158 37.69 -29.02 -25.18
CA GLU A 158 37.90 -29.86 -26.37
C GLU A 158 39.38 -29.89 -26.77
N PHE A 159 40.12 -28.79 -26.57
CA PHE A 159 41.58 -28.78 -26.76
C PHE A 159 42.28 -29.69 -25.74
N ALA A 160 41.94 -29.60 -24.44
CA ALA A 160 42.47 -30.49 -23.41
C ALA A 160 42.18 -31.97 -23.71
N LYS A 161 40.98 -32.27 -24.24
CA LYS A 161 40.61 -33.63 -24.67
C LYS A 161 41.54 -34.16 -25.75
N LYS A 162 41.91 -33.31 -26.71
CA LYS A 162 42.84 -33.67 -27.79
C LYS A 162 44.25 -33.96 -27.24
N GLU A 163 44.78 -33.08 -26.38
CA GLU A 163 46.10 -33.24 -25.75
C GLU A 163 46.19 -34.56 -24.95
N LEU A 164 45.12 -34.90 -24.22
CA LEU A 164 45.02 -36.16 -23.47
C LEU A 164 45.10 -37.39 -24.40
N MET A 165 44.42 -37.33 -25.55
CA MET A 165 44.38 -38.43 -26.53
C MET A 165 45.70 -38.59 -27.29
N GLU A 166 46.41 -37.48 -27.53
CA GLU A 166 47.74 -37.46 -28.15
C GLU A 166 48.86 -37.86 -27.17
N LYS A 167 48.51 -38.14 -25.90
CA LYS A 167 49.41 -38.50 -24.81
C LYS A 167 50.42 -37.40 -24.45
N ASP A 168 50.14 -36.14 -24.81
CA ASP A 168 50.89 -34.99 -24.30
C ASP A 168 50.38 -34.61 -22.91
N TYR A 169 50.96 -35.25 -21.90
CA TYR A 169 50.58 -35.03 -20.51
C TYR A 169 50.88 -33.61 -20.03
N ARG A 170 51.94 -32.99 -20.56
CA ARG A 170 52.32 -31.63 -20.17
C ARG A 170 51.35 -30.63 -20.76
N GLY A 171 51.07 -30.73 -22.05
CA GLY A 171 50.06 -29.92 -22.73
C GLY A 171 48.69 -30.05 -22.07
N TRP A 172 48.28 -31.29 -21.75
CA TRP A 172 47.03 -31.56 -21.03
C TRP A 172 46.98 -30.88 -19.65
N MET A 173 48.01 -31.02 -18.83
CA MET A 173 48.07 -30.39 -17.50
C MET A 173 48.04 -28.85 -17.59
N GLU A 174 48.76 -28.25 -18.55
CA GLU A 174 48.71 -26.80 -18.79
C GLU A 174 47.29 -26.34 -19.16
N CYS A 175 46.53 -27.15 -19.90
CA CYS A 175 45.13 -26.87 -20.21
C CYS A 175 44.23 -26.95 -18.98
N LEU A 176 44.41 -27.94 -18.11
CA LEU A 176 43.64 -28.08 -16.87
C LEU A 176 43.84 -26.86 -15.95
N PHE A 177 45.06 -26.37 -15.77
CA PHE A 177 45.32 -25.17 -14.98
C PHE A 177 44.62 -23.93 -15.57
N LYS A 178 44.61 -23.80 -16.90
CA LYS A 178 43.89 -22.71 -17.58
C LYS A 178 42.37 -22.83 -17.39
N LEU A 179 41.80 -24.03 -17.49
CA LEU A 179 40.37 -24.28 -17.24
C LEU A 179 39.96 -23.89 -15.83
N VAL A 180 40.74 -24.29 -14.81
CA VAL A 180 40.55 -23.89 -13.41
C VAL A 180 40.57 -22.38 -13.25
N SER A 181 41.56 -21.72 -13.85
CA SER A 181 41.74 -20.27 -13.73
C SER A 181 40.60 -19.49 -14.40
N MET A 182 40.19 -19.93 -15.59
CA MET A 182 39.07 -19.35 -16.33
C MET A 182 37.76 -19.49 -15.57
N ASN A 183 37.46 -20.70 -15.07
CA ASN A 183 36.21 -20.94 -14.35
C ASN A 183 36.20 -20.21 -12.99
N GLN A 184 37.33 -20.16 -12.28
CA GLN A 184 37.48 -19.36 -11.06
C GLN A 184 37.21 -17.87 -11.31
N TYR A 185 37.79 -17.30 -12.37
CA TYR A 185 37.55 -15.90 -12.75
C TYR A 185 36.06 -15.64 -13.04
N LYS A 186 35.37 -16.56 -13.70
CA LYS A 186 33.92 -16.45 -13.96
C LYS A 186 33.10 -16.53 -12.68
N ILE A 187 33.44 -17.43 -11.75
CA ILE A 187 32.81 -17.50 -10.42
C ILE A 187 32.95 -16.15 -9.70
N GLU A 188 34.14 -15.56 -9.66
CA GLU A 188 34.36 -14.26 -9.03
C GLU A 188 33.56 -13.13 -9.70
N LYS A 189 33.47 -13.15 -11.04
CA LYS A 189 32.66 -12.19 -11.79
C LYS A 189 31.18 -12.33 -11.45
N LEU A 190 30.67 -13.56 -11.35
CA LEU A 190 29.29 -13.83 -10.97
C LEU A 190 29.00 -13.37 -9.54
N LEU A 191 29.90 -13.64 -8.59
CA LEU A 191 29.78 -13.16 -7.22
C LEU A 191 29.73 -11.63 -7.13
N LYS A 192 30.54 -10.94 -7.94
CA LYS A 192 30.51 -9.47 -8.03
C LYS A 192 29.27 -8.92 -8.74
N SER A 193 28.61 -9.72 -9.57
CA SER A 193 27.38 -9.35 -10.26
C SER A 193 26.12 -9.53 -9.42
N LEU A 194 26.22 -10.17 -8.25
CA LEU A 194 25.10 -10.30 -7.34
C LEU A 194 24.64 -8.90 -6.92
N PRO A 195 23.35 -8.57 -7.10
CA PRO A 195 22.84 -7.27 -6.74
C PRO A 195 23.03 -7.05 -5.23
N PRO A 196 23.35 -5.81 -4.81
CA PRO A 196 23.47 -5.49 -3.40
C PRO A 196 22.18 -5.85 -2.68
N ARG A 197 22.31 -6.16 -1.38
CA ARG A 197 21.15 -6.44 -0.54
C ARG A 197 20.19 -5.25 -0.64
N ILE A 198 18.90 -5.52 -0.87
CA ILE A 198 17.88 -4.47 -0.81
C ILE A 198 17.83 -3.96 0.64
N GLU A 199 18.54 -2.87 0.90
CA GLU A 199 18.43 -2.13 2.15
C GLU A 199 17.21 -1.23 2.03
N ARG A 200 16.21 -1.42 2.90
CA ARG A 200 15.12 -0.45 3.02
C ARG A 200 15.76 0.86 3.45
N SER A 201 15.72 1.88 2.60
CA SER A 201 15.85 3.26 3.02
C SER A 201 14.74 3.51 4.04
N ARG A 202 15.11 3.52 5.32
CA ARG A 202 14.28 4.05 6.40
C ARG A 202 14.44 5.57 6.32
N GLU A 203 13.63 6.20 5.48
CA GLU A 203 13.31 7.63 5.59
C GLU A 203 11.93 7.78 6.23
#